data_AF-A0A8J2ML57-F1
#
_entry.id   AF-A0A8J2ML57-F1
#
_cell.length_a   1.000
_cell.length_b   1.000
_cell.length_c   1.000
_cell.angle_alpha   90.00
_cell.angle_beta   90.00
_cell.angle_gamma   90.00
#
_symmetry.space_group_name_H-M   'P 1'
#
loop_
_entity.id
_entity.type
_entity.pdbx_description
1 polymer ?
#
loop_
_entity_poly.entity_id
_entity_poly.type
_entity_poly.pdbx_seq_one_letter_code
_entity_poly.pdbx_strand_id
1 'polypeptide(L)'
;TTVKPEDTDEPDFIKNCDNFKFKKILRLLHHVDRKAAVLDRYPGSKILDVKIISVDSGCRGKGIAAALCQKTVDIAKELNYNYIRTDASSHYTAKLCKRLGFEQIFELMYKDYVDSNGKSIFTPAYPHSCISTFIKKL
;
A
#
# COMPACT_ATOMS: atom_id res chain seq x y z
N THR A 1 15.55 -12.31 -1.70
CA THR A 1 16.58 -11.36 -2.19
C THR A 1 16.50 -10.12 -1.33
N THR A 2 17.59 -9.74 -0.67
CA THR A 2 17.65 -8.52 0.16
C THR A 2 17.51 -7.30 -0.72
N VAL A 3 16.63 -6.37 -0.34
CA VAL A 3 16.36 -5.17 -1.13
C VAL A 3 16.95 -3.95 -0.43
N LYS A 4 18.01 -3.39 -1.02
CA LYS A 4 18.67 -2.17 -0.53
C LYS A 4 17.94 -0.95 -1.09
N PRO A 5 17.54 0.04 -0.27
CA PRO A 5 16.88 1.26 -0.73
C PRO A 5 17.88 2.30 -1.26
N GLU A 6 18.86 1.88 -2.04
CA GLU A 6 19.76 2.79 -2.74
C GLU A 6 19.18 3.06 -4.13
N ASP A 7 18.21 3.96 -4.20
CA ASP A 7 17.75 4.56 -5.45
C ASP A 7 18.41 5.93 -5.60
N THR A 8 19.25 6.07 -6.63
CA THR A 8 19.96 7.32 -6.96
C THR A 8 19.04 8.43 -7.49
N ASP A 9 17.74 8.15 -7.63
CA ASP A 9 16.71 9.08 -8.10
C ASP A 9 15.56 9.22 -7.09
N GLU A 10 15.90 9.63 -5.86
CA GLU A 10 14.91 9.90 -4.82
C GLU A 10 14.08 11.15 -5.18
N PRO A 11 12.73 11.08 -5.22
CA PRO A 11 11.89 12.24 -5.55
C PRO A 11 12.03 13.41 -4.56
N ASP A 12 11.77 14.62 -5.03
CA ASP A 12 11.91 15.86 -4.24
C ASP A 12 11.06 15.87 -2.97
N PHE A 13 9.84 15.31 -3.01
CA PHE A 13 8.99 15.22 -1.81
C PHE A 13 9.58 14.32 -0.71
N ILE A 14 10.48 13.39 -1.05
CA ILE A 14 11.21 12.58 -0.09
C ILE A 14 12.48 13.30 0.36
N LYS A 15 13.22 13.90 -0.58
CA LYS A 15 14.43 14.68 -0.29
C LYS A 15 14.13 15.78 0.73
N ASN A 16 13.06 16.54 0.48
CA ASN A 16 12.62 17.71 1.26
C ASN A 16 11.79 17.35 2.51
N CYS A 17 11.66 16.07 2.86
CA CYS A 17 10.96 15.66 4.07
C CYS A 17 11.88 15.76 5.31
N ASP A 18 11.70 16.82 6.11
CA ASP A 18 12.50 17.05 7.33
C ASP A 18 12.29 15.99 8.41
N ASN A 19 11.08 15.41 8.49
CA ASN A 19 10.79 14.38 9.48
C ASN A 19 11.43 13.04 9.08
N PHE A 20 12.56 12.71 9.72
CA PHE A 20 13.31 11.47 9.45
C PHE A 20 12.47 10.19 9.56
N LYS A 21 11.50 10.12 10.48
CA LYS A 21 10.63 8.95 10.61
C LYS A 21 9.68 8.85 9.41
N PHE A 22 9.06 9.96 9.04
CA PHE A 22 8.15 10.00 7.89
C PHE A 22 8.90 9.78 6.57
N LYS A 23 10.12 10.30 6.44
CA LYS A 23 11.00 10.08 5.27
C LYS A 23 11.23 8.59 5.00
N LYS A 24 11.40 7.76 6.04
CA LYS A 24 11.49 6.30 5.89
C LYS A 24 10.21 5.71 5.30
N ILE A 25 9.04 6.19 5.73
CA ILE A 25 7.74 5.73 5.22
C ILE A 25 7.59 6.12 3.75
N LEU A 26 7.93 7.35 3.39
CA LEU A 26 7.89 7.81 2.00
C LEU A 26 8.80 6.96 1.09
N ARG A 27 10.02 6.62 1.54
CA ARG A 27 10.93 5.73 0.83
C ARG A 27 10.34 4.34 0.60
N LEU A 28 9.70 3.77 1.63
CA LEU A 28 9.02 2.49 1.51
C LEU A 28 7.88 2.56 0.48
N LEU A 29 7.01 3.56 0.59
CA LEU A 29 5.87 3.71 -0.32
C LEU A 29 6.33 3.92 -1.76
N HIS A 30 7.36 4.75 -1.98
CA HIS A 30 7.95 4.93 -3.30
C HIS A 30 8.56 3.65 -3.85
N HIS A 31 9.28 2.90 -3.02
CA HIS A 31 9.84 1.60 -3.40
C HIS A 31 8.74 0.60 -3.79
N VAL A 32 7.68 0.50 -2.99
CA VAL A 32 6.53 -0.38 -3.26
C VAL A 32 5.85 0.01 -4.56
N ASP A 33 5.61 1.30 -4.78
CA ASP A 33 4.97 1.80 -6.00
C ASP A 33 5.77 1.45 -7.26
N ARG A 34 7.10 1.68 -7.23
CA ARG A 34 8.01 1.33 -8.33
C ARG A 34 8.07 -0.16 -8.61
N LYS A 35 8.04 -1.02 -7.58
CA LYS A 35 8.10 -2.48 -7.75
C LYS A 35 6.76 -3.09 -8.14
N ALA A 36 5.65 -2.52 -7.65
CA ALA A 36 4.32 -2.89 -8.08
C ALA A 36 4.11 -2.52 -9.55
N ALA A 37 4.67 -1.39 -10.01
CA ALA A 37 4.65 -0.94 -11.40
C ALA A 37 3.24 -0.95 -11.99
N VAL A 38 2.26 -0.47 -11.23
CA VAL A 38 0.84 -0.61 -11.57
C VAL A 38 0.50 0.05 -12.91
N LEU A 39 1.05 1.25 -13.16
CA LEU A 39 0.78 1.97 -14.41
C LEU A 39 1.36 1.26 -15.64
N ASP A 40 2.47 0.53 -15.48
CA ASP A 40 3.07 -0.26 -16.57
C ASP A 40 2.28 -1.54 -16.84
N ARG A 41 1.74 -2.17 -15.79
CA ARG A 41 0.90 -3.37 -15.90
C ARG A 41 -0.48 -3.09 -16.49
N TYR A 42 -1.01 -1.88 -16.28
CA TYR A 42 -2.35 -1.47 -16.70
C TYR A 42 -2.30 -0.14 -17.48
N PRO A 43 -1.62 -0.12 -18.65
CA PRO A 43 -1.42 1.11 -19.41
C PRO A 43 -2.75 1.72 -19.87
N GLY A 44 -2.82 3.05 -19.86
CA GLY A 44 -4.01 3.81 -20.27
C GLY A 44 -5.21 3.69 -19.32
N SER A 45 -5.07 2.99 -18.20
CA SER A 45 -6.16 2.82 -17.23
C SER A 45 -6.26 4.00 -16.27
N LYS A 46 -7.49 4.44 -16.00
CA LYS A 46 -7.82 5.36 -14.91
C LYS A 46 -7.94 4.56 -13.61
N ILE A 47 -7.02 4.78 -12.67
CA ILE A 47 -6.92 3.99 -11.42
C ILE A 47 -7.18 4.88 -10.20
N LEU A 48 -8.10 4.45 -9.34
CA LEU A 48 -8.35 5.10 -8.04
C LEU A 48 -7.44 4.45 -6.99
N ASP A 49 -6.68 5.25 -6.25
CA ASP A 49 -5.79 4.77 -5.20
C ASP A 49 -6.31 5.13 -3.80
N VAL A 50 -6.65 4.11 -3.01
CA VAL A 50 -7.05 4.27 -1.62
C VAL A 50 -5.82 4.38 -0.74
N LYS A 51 -5.48 5.63 -0.39
CA LYS A 51 -4.32 5.95 0.45
C LYS A 51 -4.48 5.55 1.91
N ILE A 52 -5.67 5.74 2.48
CA ILE A 52 -5.94 5.50 3.90
C ILE A 52 -7.33 4.89 4.07
N ILE A 53 -7.43 3.87 4.92
CA ILE A 53 -8.68 3.40 5.49
C ILE A 53 -8.50 3.33 7.01
N SER A 54 -9.46 3.87 7.75
CA SER A 54 -9.41 3.89 9.21
C SER A 54 -10.79 3.64 9.78
N VAL A 55 -10.83 2.96 10.92
CA VAL A 55 -12.05 2.70 11.69
C VAL A 55 -11.70 2.86 13.16
N ASP A 56 -12.56 3.61 13.85
CA ASP A 56 -12.48 3.79 15.30
C ASP A 56 -12.47 2.44 16.05
N SER A 57 -11.68 2.34 17.12
CA SER A 57 -11.51 1.09 17.87
C SER A 57 -12.80 0.62 18.55
N GLY A 58 -13.64 1.53 19.03
CA GLY A 58 -14.95 1.24 19.63
C GLY A 58 -16.00 0.79 18.61
N CYS A 59 -15.71 0.93 17.32
CA CYS A 59 -16.62 0.59 16.22
C CYS A 59 -16.20 -0.65 15.43
N ARG A 60 -15.16 -1.37 15.89
CA ARG A 60 -14.67 -2.61 15.25
C ARG A 60 -15.70 -3.74 15.32
N GLY A 61 -15.54 -4.74 14.46
CA GLY A 61 -16.44 -5.90 14.39
C GLY A 61 -17.77 -5.66 13.64
N LYS A 62 -18.09 -4.40 13.28
CA LYS A 62 -19.36 -4.02 12.63
C LYS A 62 -19.29 -3.96 11.09
N GLY A 63 -18.23 -4.47 10.48
CA GLY A 63 -18.07 -4.45 9.02
C GLY A 63 -17.78 -3.08 8.39
N ILE A 64 -17.53 -2.03 9.18
CA ILE A 64 -17.38 -0.64 8.69
C ILE A 64 -16.29 -0.50 7.63
N ALA A 65 -15.11 -1.06 7.82
CA ALA A 65 -14.04 -0.98 6.81
C ALA A 65 -14.46 -1.62 5.48
N ALA A 66 -15.24 -2.70 5.51
CA ALA A 66 -15.77 -3.32 4.30
C ALA A 66 -16.82 -2.43 3.62
N ALA A 67 -17.71 -1.82 4.41
CA ALA A 67 -18.71 -0.89 3.89
C ALA A 67 -18.06 0.35 3.25
N LEU A 68 -17.04 0.92 3.89
CA LEU A 68 -16.26 2.05 3.34
C LEU A 68 -15.60 1.65 2.02
N CYS A 69 -14.87 0.53 1.99
CA CYS A 69 -14.20 0.06 0.78
C CYS A 69 -15.21 -0.21 -0.36
N GLN A 70 -16.35 -0.84 -0.06
CA GLN A 70 -17.39 -1.09 -1.05
C GLN A 70 -18.00 0.22 -1.58
N LYS A 71 -18.23 1.21 -0.72
CA LYS A 71 -18.68 2.53 -1.21
C LYS A 71 -17.64 3.26 -2.04
N THR A 72 -16.36 3.12 -1.71
CA THR A 72 -15.30 3.64 -2.58
C THR A 72 -15.28 2.94 -3.94
N VAL A 73 -15.53 1.63 -3.99
CA VAL A 73 -15.69 0.88 -5.25
C VAL A 73 -16.87 1.40 -6.06
N ASP A 74 -18.03 1.63 -5.42
CA ASP A 74 -19.22 2.15 -6.08
C ASP A 74 -18.94 3.55 -6.68
N ILE A 75 -18.35 4.47 -5.90
CA ILE A 75 -17.94 5.81 -6.36
C ILE A 75 -16.94 5.71 -7.53
N ALA A 76 -15.98 4.78 -7.46
CA ALA A 76 -14.99 4.60 -8.52
C ALA A 76 -15.65 4.17 -9.84
N LYS A 77 -16.67 3.30 -9.78
CA LYS A 77 -17.46 2.90 -10.96
C LYS A 77 -18.26 4.07 -11.53
N GLU A 78 -18.94 4.83 -10.67
CA GLU A 78 -19.71 6.02 -11.07
C GLU A 78 -18.83 7.07 -11.77
N LEU A 79 -17.58 7.23 -11.32
CA LEU A 79 -16.61 8.13 -11.91
C LEU A 79 -15.80 7.53 -13.08
N ASN A 80 -16.25 6.38 -13.60
CA ASN A 80 -15.65 5.67 -14.74
C ASN A 80 -14.15 5.35 -14.56
N TYR A 81 -13.75 4.95 -13.36
CA TYR A 81 -12.42 4.36 -13.14
C TYR A 81 -12.40 2.91 -13.63
N ASN A 82 -11.27 2.47 -14.18
CA ASN A 82 -11.07 1.10 -14.66
C ASN A 82 -10.66 0.16 -13.52
N TYR A 83 -9.89 0.68 -12.56
CA TYR A 83 -9.37 -0.08 -11.43
C TYR A 83 -9.40 0.74 -10.15
N ILE A 84 -9.43 0.03 -9.02
CA ILE A 84 -9.12 0.55 -7.70
C ILE A 84 -7.92 -0.21 -7.12
N ARG A 85 -7.00 0.49 -6.46
CA ARG A 85 -5.82 -0.10 -5.80
C ARG A 85 -5.67 0.39 -4.37
N THR A 86 -4.82 -0.31 -3.61
CA THR A 86 -4.32 0.15 -2.31
C THR A 86 -3.03 -0.58 -1.95
N ASP A 87 -2.14 0.11 -1.24
CA ASP A 87 -0.97 -0.52 -0.60
C ASP A 87 -1.31 -0.83 0.85
N ALA A 88 -1.65 -2.08 1.12
CA ALA A 88 -2.06 -2.54 2.44
C ALA A 88 -0.85 -2.76 3.35
N SER A 89 -0.54 -1.77 4.18
CA SER A 89 0.53 -1.83 5.20
C SER A 89 0.13 -2.56 6.50
N SER A 90 -1.15 -2.91 6.64
CA SER A 90 -1.66 -3.66 7.78
C SER A 90 -2.21 -5.02 7.36
N HIS A 91 -2.02 -6.02 8.23
CA HIS A 91 -2.62 -7.35 8.09
C HIS A 91 -4.15 -7.28 7.91
N TYR A 92 -4.80 -6.36 8.60
CA TYR A 92 -6.25 -6.22 8.57
C TYR A 92 -6.75 -5.72 7.21
N THR A 93 -6.08 -4.72 6.63
CA THR A 93 -6.39 -4.22 5.29
C THR A 93 -6.12 -5.30 4.24
N ALA A 94 -5.00 -6.02 4.33
CA ALA A 94 -4.69 -7.11 3.40
C ALA A 94 -5.77 -8.21 3.44
N LYS A 95 -6.21 -8.61 4.64
CA LYS A 95 -7.30 -9.59 4.80
C LYS A 95 -8.63 -9.07 4.24
N LEU A 96 -8.93 -7.78 4.43
CA LEU A 96 -10.10 -7.14 3.86
C LEU A 96 -10.08 -7.16 2.33
N CYS A 97 -8.97 -6.74 1.71
CA CYS A 97 -8.79 -6.72 0.27
C CYS A 97 -9.01 -8.12 -0.34
N LYS A 98 -8.39 -9.16 0.24
CA LYS A 98 -8.60 -10.56 -0.18
C LYS A 98 -10.06 -10.97 -0.11
N ARG A 99 -10.74 -10.66 1.01
CA ARG A 99 -12.17 -10.96 1.19
C ARG A 99 -13.06 -10.24 0.17
N LEU A 100 -12.70 -9.02 -0.22
CA LEU A 100 -13.44 -8.23 -1.21
C LEU A 100 -13.04 -8.54 -2.66
N GLY A 101 -12.23 -9.58 -2.90
CA GLY A 101 -11.85 -10.01 -4.25
C GLY A 101 -10.87 -9.07 -4.96
N PHE A 102 -10.03 -8.37 -4.20
CA PHE A 102 -8.86 -7.70 -4.77
C PHE A 102 -7.75 -8.73 -5.01
N GLU A 103 -7.06 -8.60 -6.13
CA GLU A 103 -5.87 -9.36 -6.47
C GLU A 103 -4.64 -8.75 -5.80
N GLN A 104 -3.78 -9.59 -5.21
CA GLN A 104 -2.49 -9.17 -4.67
C GLN A 104 -1.44 -9.23 -5.79
N ILE A 105 -0.93 -8.08 -6.24
CA ILE A 105 -0.02 -7.99 -7.39
C ILE A 105 1.45 -7.77 -7.01
N PHE A 106 1.69 -7.38 -5.76
CA PHE A 106 3.02 -7.20 -5.20
C PHE A 106 3.00 -7.39 -3.67
N GLU A 107 4.10 -7.86 -3.11
CA GLU A 107 4.29 -8.02 -1.66
C GLU A 107 5.75 -7.79 -1.30
N LEU A 108 5.97 -7.08 -0.19
CA LEU A 108 7.27 -6.87 0.42
C LEU A 108 7.18 -7.19 1.92
N MET A 109 7.92 -8.21 2.34
CA MET A 109 8.07 -8.52 3.76
C MET A 109 8.92 -7.43 4.42
N TYR A 110 8.50 -6.92 5.58
CA TYR A 110 9.25 -5.88 6.29
C TYR A 110 10.67 -6.34 6.69
N LYS A 111 10.84 -7.64 6.96
CA LYS A 111 12.15 -8.24 7.25
C LYS A 111 13.14 -8.14 6.07
N ASP A 112 12.64 -8.11 4.83
CA ASP A 112 13.45 -8.11 3.61
C ASP A 112 13.79 -6.69 3.13
N TYR A 113 13.15 -5.67 3.71
CA TYR A 113 13.44 -4.25 3.49
C TYR A 113 14.46 -3.75 4.52
N VAL A 114 15.74 -3.82 4.14
CA VAL A 114 16.89 -3.67 5.03
C VAL A 114 17.73 -2.44 4.68
N ASP A 115 18.46 -1.92 5.66
CA ASP A 115 19.47 -0.88 5.44
C ASP A 115 20.77 -1.43 4.83
N SER A 116 21.77 -0.57 4.64
CA SER A 116 23.08 -0.93 4.08
C SER A 116 23.82 -2.00 4.88
N ASN A 117 23.48 -2.17 6.17
CA ASN A 117 24.07 -3.14 7.08
C ASN A 117 23.23 -4.43 7.17
N GLY A 118 22.15 -4.55 6.39
CA GLY A 118 21.27 -5.71 6.41
C GLY A 118 20.26 -5.73 7.57
N LYS A 119 20.11 -4.62 8.31
CA LYS A 119 19.12 -4.52 9.40
C LYS A 119 17.78 -4.05 8.86
N SER A 120 16.68 -4.72 9.24
CA SER A 120 15.33 -4.33 8.83
C SER A 120 15.01 -2.89 9.24
N ILE A 121 14.52 -2.09 8.30
CA ILE A 121 14.18 -0.68 8.52
C ILE A 121 12.89 -0.55 9.35
N PHE A 122 11.96 -1.50 9.17
CA PHE A 122 10.68 -1.55 9.87
C PHE A 122 10.52 -2.87 10.62
N THR A 123 10.13 -2.75 11.90
CA THR A 123 9.79 -3.87 12.78
C THR A 123 8.44 -3.60 13.46
N PRO A 124 7.33 -3.54 12.70
CA PRO A 124 6.01 -3.27 13.26
C PRO A 124 5.56 -4.42 14.17
N ALA A 125 4.61 -4.13 15.05
CA ALA A 125 4.05 -5.14 15.95
C ALA A 125 3.30 -6.23 15.16
N TYR A 126 3.31 -7.45 15.69
CA TYR A 126 2.44 -8.53 15.21
C TYR A 126 0.97 -8.07 15.19
N PRO A 127 0.16 -8.40 14.17
CA PRO A 127 0.41 -9.34 13.06
C PRO A 127 0.96 -8.71 11.76
N HIS A 128 1.52 -7.50 11.82
CA HIS A 128 1.98 -6.80 10.61
C HIS A 128 3.35 -7.33 10.16
N SER A 129 3.39 -8.06 9.03
CA SER A 129 4.62 -8.71 8.53
C SER A 129 5.06 -8.24 7.14
N CYS A 130 4.14 -7.70 6.35
CA CYS A 130 4.39 -7.22 5.00
C CYS A 130 3.53 -6.00 4.68
N ILE A 131 3.94 -5.31 3.61
CA ILE A 131 3.09 -4.41 2.83
C ILE A 131 2.80 -5.09 1.49
N SER A 132 1.54 -5.07 1.06
CA SER A 132 1.13 -5.70 -0.20
C SER A 132 0.30 -4.74 -1.03
N THR A 133 0.59 -4.65 -2.32
CA THR A 133 -0.21 -3.89 -3.27
C THR A 133 -1.34 -4.76 -3.78
N PHE A 134 -2.56 -4.27 -3.62
CA PHE A 134 -3.78 -4.89 -4.10
C PHE A 134 -4.41 -4.06 -5.21
N ILE A 135 -5.02 -4.72 -6.19
CA ILE A 135 -5.80 -4.09 -7.25
C ILE A 135 -7.10 -4.85 -7.49
N LYS A 136 -8.15 -4.15 -7.91
CA LYS A 136 -9.41 -4.73 -8.34
C LYS A 136 -9.91 -4.02 -9.59
N LYS A 137 -10.28 -4.80 -10.60
CA LYS A 137 -10.99 -4.31 -11.79
C LYS A 137 -12.42 -3.89 -11.40
N LEU A 138 -12.85 -2.73 -11.88
CA LEU A 138 -14.15 -2.14 -11.58
C LEU A 138 -15.20 -2.49 -12.64
#